data_AF-A0A3D0DX41-F1
#
_entry.id   AF-A0A3D0DX41-F1
#
_cell.length_a   1.000
_cell.length_b   1.000
_cell.length_c   1.000
_cell.angle_alpha   90.00
_cell.angle_beta   90.00
_cell.angle_gamma   90.00
#
_symmetry.space_group_name_H-M   'P 1'
#
loop_
_entity.id
_entity.type
_entity.pdbx_description
1 polymer ?
#
loop_
_entity_poly.entity_id
_entity_poly.type
_entity_poly.pdbx_seq_one_letter_code
_entity_poly.pdbx_strand_id
1 'polypeptide(L)'
;MTQTLFVNEPFNGTPGDALGAASPGWQKVPGVTGDAFITSGGDRLRFSGSTLYYLSSAPAPGPDYSATIDLYIASTTSGPGVGVAVRLAGNAQTYYLARLLIGTGIQLYRVLGGTSTLLGSAPYSAVAGAMLRLRLDASGSALNVYVDDAPTPVISAIDTAIPDAGYVGIRSINAASQLLIESLTATSESAAGVVTNGFAAPNGAASVGQVGAPAASGSAAASPEGVGAAASAGMATTSAGARAAAAG
;
A
#
# COMPACT_ATOMS: atom_id res chain seq x y z
N MET A 1 1.03 -18.81 2.12
CA MET A 1 0.41 -17.78 1.26
C MET A 1 0.89 -18.05 -0.16
N THR A 2 0.04 -17.90 -1.15
CA THR A 2 0.44 -18.12 -2.55
C THR A 2 0.61 -16.76 -3.19
N GLN A 3 1.84 -16.41 -3.56
CA GLN A 3 2.08 -15.25 -4.40
C GLN A 3 1.68 -15.57 -5.84
N THR A 4 0.86 -14.70 -6.42
CA THR A 4 0.44 -14.81 -7.82
C THR A 4 0.94 -13.59 -8.57
N LEU A 5 1.77 -13.80 -9.59
CA LEU A 5 2.20 -12.75 -10.51
C LEU A 5 1.00 -12.30 -11.34
N PHE A 6 0.70 -11.01 -11.33
CA PHE A 6 -0.40 -10.43 -12.13
C PHE A 6 0.05 -9.28 -13.05
N VAL A 7 1.27 -8.77 -12.87
CA VAL A 7 1.92 -7.85 -13.81
C VAL A 7 3.33 -8.31 -14.11
N ASN A 8 3.70 -8.31 -15.39
CA ASN A 8 5.06 -8.54 -15.87
C ASN A 8 5.31 -7.66 -17.11
N GLU A 9 5.88 -6.49 -16.89
CA GLU A 9 6.11 -5.46 -17.91
C GLU A 9 7.62 -5.28 -18.12
N PRO A 10 8.19 -5.86 -19.20
CA PRO A 10 9.61 -5.72 -19.51
C PRO A 10 9.95 -4.44 -20.30
N PHE A 11 8.95 -3.61 -20.61
CA PHE A 11 9.10 -2.37 -21.38
C PHE A 11 9.89 -2.49 -22.70
N ASN A 12 9.74 -3.64 -23.36
CA ASN A 12 10.27 -3.84 -24.69
C ASN A 12 9.41 -3.13 -25.73
N GLY A 13 10.03 -2.48 -26.72
CA GLY A 13 9.29 -1.79 -27.77
C GLY A 13 10.18 -1.14 -28.82
N THR A 14 9.55 -0.42 -29.76
CA THR A 14 10.31 0.36 -30.74
C THR A 14 10.88 1.62 -30.07
N PRO A 15 12.18 1.92 -30.24
CA PRO A 15 12.77 3.15 -29.74
C PRO A 15 11.97 4.42 -30.06
N GLY A 16 11.71 5.22 -29.03
CA GLY A 16 10.99 6.49 -29.18
C GLY A 16 9.47 6.39 -29.09
N ASP A 17 8.89 5.18 -29.11
CA ASP A 17 7.46 5.00 -28.87
C ASP A 17 7.09 5.48 -27.47
N ALA A 18 5.94 6.15 -27.37
CA ALA A 18 5.35 6.48 -26.07
C ALA A 18 4.86 5.19 -25.39
N LEU A 19 4.93 5.14 -24.06
CA LEU A 19 4.58 3.93 -23.28
C LEU A 19 3.20 3.35 -23.64
N GLY A 20 2.17 4.19 -23.77
CA GLY A 20 0.82 3.72 -24.10
C GLY A 20 0.69 3.15 -25.53
N ALA A 21 1.61 3.50 -26.43
CA ALA A 21 1.68 2.92 -27.78
C ALA A 21 2.45 1.59 -27.77
N ALA A 22 3.57 1.53 -27.04
CA ALA A 22 4.41 0.33 -26.94
C ALA A 22 3.77 -0.79 -26.10
N SER A 23 3.02 -0.43 -25.04
CA SER A 23 2.32 -1.38 -24.18
C SER A 23 0.86 -0.92 -23.98
N PRO A 24 -0.06 -1.35 -24.88
CA PRO A 24 -1.47 -1.01 -24.83
C PRO A 24 -2.13 -1.52 -23.55
N GLY A 25 -2.39 -0.62 -22.61
CA GLY A 25 -2.80 -0.94 -21.25
C GLY A 25 -2.26 0.08 -20.26
N TRP A 26 -1.14 0.73 -20.59
CA TRP A 26 -0.66 1.87 -19.83
C TRP A 26 -1.44 3.13 -20.16
N GLN A 27 -1.97 3.77 -19.13
CA GLN A 27 -2.71 5.02 -19.20
C GLN A 27 -1.96 6.09 -18.40
N LYS A 28 -1.85 7.29 -18.97
CA LYS A 28 -1.27 8.45 -18.29
C LYS A 28 -2.31 9.06 -17.36
N VAL A 29 -1.95 9.29 -16.10
CA VAL A 29 -2.83 10.01 -15.16
C VAL A 29 -2.88 11.49 -15.56
N PRO A 30 -4.07 12.13 -15.61
CA PRO A 30 -4.18 13.55 -15.91
C PRO A 30 -3.43 14.44 -14.90
N GLY A 31 -3.00 15.63 -15.35
CA GLY A 31 -2.37 16.64 -14.48
C GLY A 31 -0.85 16.52 -14.32
N VAL A 32 -0.20 15.65 -15.11
CA VAL A 32 1.27 15.53 -15.18
C VAL A 32 1.80 16.01 -16.52
N THR A 33 3.02 16.58 -16.55
CA THR A 33 3.53 17.36 -17.68
C THR A 33 4.50 16.63 -18.59
N GLY A 34 5.14 15.55 -18.14
CA GLY A 34 6.06 14.74 -18.93
C GLY A 34 5.42 13.48 -19.51
N ASP A 35 6.15 12.77 -20.34
CA ASP A 35 5.78 11.48 -20.94
C ASP A 35 6.86 10.42 -20.72
N ALA A 36 6.48 9.15 -20.88
CA ALA A 36 7.38 8.00 -20.83
C ALA A 36 7.58 7.42 -22.24
N PHE A 37 8.82 7.10 -22.59
CA PHE A 37 9.19 6.60 -23.91
C PHE A 37 10.13 5.40 -23.81
N ILE A 38 10.06 4.52 -24.81
CA ILE A 38 11.04 3.45 -24.98
C ILE A 38 12.40 4.06 -25.37
N THR A 39 13.47 3.59 -24.74
CA THR A 39 14.87 4.01 -25.00
C THR A 39 15.35 3.57 -26.37
N SER A 40 16.51 4.10 -26.80
CA SER A 40 17.17 3.69 -28.05
C SER A 40 17.57 2.21 -28.09
N GLY A 41 17.72 1.57 -26.93
CA GLY A 41 17.97 0.12 -26.81
C GLY A 41 16.72 -0.74 -27.03
N GLY A 42 15.52 -0.15 -26.95
CA GLY A 42 14.26 -0.87 -27.11
C GLY A 42 13.82 -1.66 -25.88
N ASP A 43 14.45 -1.43 -24.72
CA ASP A 43 14.44 -2.32 -23.55
C ASP A 43 14.19 -1.62 -22.21
N ARG A 44 14.04 -0.28 -22.22
CA ARG A 44 13.86 0.52 -21.00
C ARG A 44 12.93 1.70 -21.24
N LEU A 45 12.37 2.23 -20.17
CA LEU A 45 11.65 3.50 -20.16
C LEU A 45 12.53 4.67 -19.72
N ARG A 46 12.43 5.77 -20.47
CA ARG A 46 12.94 7.09 -20.10
C ARG A 46 11.79 8.08 -19.92
N PHE A 47 12.01 9.14 -19.16
CA PHE A 47 10.99 10.15 -18.88
C PHE A 47 11.42 11.55 -19.33
N SER A 48 10.52 12.28 -19.98
CA SER A 48 10.77 13.67 -20.42
C SER A 48 10.45 14.73 -19.36
N GLY A 49 9.83 14.34 -18.25
CA GLY A 49 9.40 15.24 -17.19
C GLY A 49 8.68 14.48 -16.07
N SER A 50 7.96 15.21 -15.22
CA SER A 50 7.12 14.59 -14.19
C SER A 50 5.98 13.81 -14.83
N THR A 51 5.93 12.51 -14.58
CA THR A 51 4.98 11.57 -15.20
C THR A 51 4.32 10.71 -14.14
N LEU A 52 3.12 10.22 -14.45
CA LEU A 52 2.44 9.19 -13.68
C LEU A 52 1.63 8.34 -14.65
N TYR A 53 1.92 7.04 -14.68
CA TYR A 53 1.19 6.08 -15.48
C TYR A 53 0.71 4.93 -14.62
N TYR A 54 -0.41 4.33 -15.01
CA TYR A 54 -0.94 3.13 -14.38
C TYR A 54 -1.30 2.10 -15.44
N LEU A 55 -1.18 0.81 -15.10
CA LEU A 55 -1.51 -0.29 -15.99
C LEU A 55 -3.00 -0.63 -15.86
N SER A 56 -3.85 -0.03 -16.69
CA SER A 56 -5.31 -0.19 -16.62
C SER A 56 -5.79 -1.58 -17.01
N SER A 57 -5.01 -2.32 -17.80
CA SER A 57 -5.33 -3.69 -18.22
C SER A 57 -5.18 -4.73 -17.10
N ALA A 58 -4.55 -4.37 -15.98
CA ALA A 58 -4.27 -5.29 -14.87
C ALA A 58 -4.54 -4.63 -13.49
N PRO A 59 -5.81 -4.41 -13.11
CA PRO A 59 -6.15 -4.02 -11.73
C PRO A 59 -5.65 -5.08 -10.74
N ALA A 60 -5.17 -4.63 -9.58
CA ALA A 60 -4.76 -5.56 -8.53
C ALA A 60 -5.98 -6.36 -8.02
N PRO A 61 -5.84 -7.66 -7.74
CA PRO A 61 -6.93 -8.51 -7.26
C PRO A 61 -7.40 -8.17 -5.84
N GLY A 62 -6.61 -7.39 -5.10
CA GLY A 62 -6.91 -6.91 -3.75
C GLY A 62 -5.95 -5.78 -3.34
N PRO A 63 -6.11 -5.22 -2.13
CA PRO A 63 -5.25 -4.14 -1.64
C PRO A 63 -3.86 -4.64 -1.21
N ASP A 64 -3.66 -5.96 -1.11
CA ASP A 64 -2.45 -6.58 -0.60
C ASP A 64 -1.62 -7.17 -1.74
N TYR A 65 -0.56 -6.45 -2.11
CA TYR A 65 0.33 -6.83 -3.19
C TYR A 65 1.66 -6.09 -3.10
N SER A 66 2.66 -6.65 -3.78
CA SER A 66 3.94 -6.00 -4.02
C SER A 66 4.01 -5.47 -5.44
N ALA A 67 4.75 -4.39 -5.63
CA ALA A 67 5.19 -3.95 -6.95
C ALA A 67 6.70 -3.68 -6.91
N THR A 68 7.41 -4.21 -7.89
CA THR A 68 8.86 -4.13 -8.02
C THR A 68 9.22 -3.49 -9.34
N ILE A 69 10.20 -2.59 -9.32
CA ILE A 69 10.85 -2.08 -10.53
C ILE A 69 12.35 -2.33 -10.48
N ASP A 70 12.91 -2.65 -11.64
CA ASP A 70 14.35 -2.67 -11.86
C ASP A 70 14.76 -1.34 -12.52
N LEU A 71 15.60 -0.57 -11.82
CA LEU A 71 16.07 0.75 -12.22
C LEU A 71 17.50 0.71 -12.69
N TYR A 72 17.76 1.13 -13.93
CA TYR A 72 19.09 1.43 -14.39
C TYR A 72 19.46 2.89 -14.09
N ILE A 73 20.56 3.07 -13.36
CA ILE A 73 21.08 4.39 -12.98
C ILE A 73 22.06 4.87 -14.05
N ALA A 74 21.58 5.54 -15.08
CA ALA A 74 22.41 6.04 -16.18
C ALA A 74 23.36 7.18 -15.75
N SER A 75 22.99 7.98 -14.74
CA SER A 75 23.79 9.08 -14.20
C SER A 75 23.40 9.38 -12.76
N THR A 76 24.29 10.04 -12.00
CA THR A 76 24.08 10.45 -10.60
C THR A 76 23.88 11.95 -10.44
N THR A 77 23.59 12.69 -11.52
CA THR A 77 23.18 14.09 -11.44
C THR A 77 21.89 14.22 -10.62
N SER A 78 21.94 15.01 -9.54
CA SER A 78 20.84 15.17 -8.59
C SER A 78 19.59 15.82 -9.19
N GLY A 79 18.42 15.52 -8.62
CA GLY A 79 17.15 16.15 -9.00
C GLY A 79 16.07 15.23 -9.57
N PRO A 80 16.37 14.23 -10.42
CA PRO A 80 15.35 13.32 -10.93
C PRO A 80 14.99 12.25 -9.89
N GLY A 81 13.72 11.87 -9.86
CA GLY A 81 13.27 10.74 -9.06
C GLY A 81 12.34 9.83 -9.84
N VAL A 82 12.53 8.51 -9.71
CA VAL A 82 11.71 7.50 -10.37
C VAL A 82 11.32 6.42 -9.37
N GLY A 83 10.10 5.93 -9.49
CA GLY A 83 9.54 5.01 -8.53
C GLY A 83 8.33 4.23 -9.03
N VAL A 84 7.91 3.29 -8.18
CA VAL A 84 6.78 2.41 -8.38
C VAL A 84 5.64 2.81 -7.44
N ALA A 85 4.42 2.80 -7.98
CA ALA A 85 3.22 3.15 -7.26
C ALA A 85 2.31 1.93 -7.05
N VAL A 86 1.69 1.87 -5.88
CA VAL A 86 0.68 0.88 -5.50
C VAL A 86 -0.58 1.59 -4.99
N ARG A 87 -1.69 0.86 -5.00
CA ARG A 87 -3.06 1.33 -4.75
C ARG A 87 -3.38 2.60 -5.53
N LEU A 88 -2.89 2.67 -6.77
CA LEU A 88 -3.09 3.84 -7.62
C LEU A 88 -4.54 3.86 -8.10
N ALA A 89 -5.28 4.88 -7.68
CA ALA A 89 -6.64 5.10 -8.13
C ALA A 89 -6.63 5.53 -9.61
N GLY A 90 -7.18 4.71 -10.49
CA GLY A 90 -7.16 4.97 -11.94
C GLY A 90 -7.60 6.40 -12.28
N ASN A 91 -6.84 7.07 -13.14
CA ASN A 91 -7.06 8.47 -13.53
C ASN A 91 -7.06 9.51 -12.39
N ALA A 92 -6.54 9.18 -11.20
CA ALA A 92 -6.42 10.12 -10.08
C ALA A 92 -5.03 10.08 -9.44
N GLN A 93 -4.61 11.21 -8.87
CA GLN A 93 -3.36 11.31 -8.11
C GLN A 93 -3.56 10.84 -6.65
N THR A 94 -4.01 9.61 -6.48
CA THR A 94 -4.19 8.95 -5.17
C THR A 94 -3.47 7.59 -5.21
N TYR A 95 -2.37 7.45 -4.48
CA TYR A 95 -1.51 6.24 -4.48
C TYR A 95 -0.47 6.30 -3.35
N TYR A 96 0.18 5.16 -3.07
CA TYR A 96 1.46 5.12 -2.38
C TYR A 96 2.60 4.98 -3.39
N LEU A 97 3.76 5.57 -3.10
CA LEU A 97 4.92 5.62 -3.99
C LEU A 97 6.20 5.33 -3.22
N ALA A 98 6.94 4.32 -3.67
CA ALA A 98 8.35 4.16 -3.35
C ALA A 98 9.18 4.68 -4.52
N ARG A 99 10.14 5.57 -4.26
CA ARG A 99 11.03 6.10 -5.31
C ARG A 99 12.47 6.20 -4.85
N LEU A 100 13.39 6.14 -5.81
CA LEU A 100 14.73 6.71 -5.67
C LEU A 100 14.67 8.18 -6.13
N LEU A 101 15.22 9.09 -5.33
CA LEU A 101 15.51 10.48 -5.71
C LEU A 101 17.02 10.71 -5.63
N ILE A 102 17.66 10.98 -6.77
CA ILE A 102 19.12 11.14 -6.81
C ILE A 102 19.54 12.35 -5.97
N GLY A 103 20.50 12.12 -5.05
CA GLY A 103 20.98 13.11 -4.09
C GLY A 103 20.21 13.13 -2.76
N THR A 104 19.13 12.35 -2.63
CA THR A 104 18.35 12.23 -1.39
C THR A 104 18.21 10.79 -0.89
N GLY A 105 18.02 9.82 -1.79
CA GLY A 105 17.89 8.40 -1.44
C GLY A 105 16.49 7.84 -1.69
N ILE A 106 16.14 6.77 -0.97
CA ILE A 106 14.86 6.09 -1.11
C ILE A 106 13.80 6.82 -0.28
N GLN A 107 12.61 7.00 -0.84
CA GLN A 107 11.51 7.69 -0.19
C GLN A 107 10.21 6.94 -0.38
N LEU A 108 9.39 6.91 0.67
CA LEU A 108 8.02 6.43 0.65
C LEU A 108 7.06 7.60 0.85
N TYR A 109 6.16 7.79 -0.12
CA TYR A 109 5.12 8.81 -0.06
C TYR A 109 3.73 8.19 -0.07
N ARG A 110 2.81 8.85 0.62
CA ARG A 110 1.39 8.85 0.29
C ARG A 110 1.09 10.05 -0.59
N VAL A 111 0.25 9.86 -1.60
CA VAL A 111 -0.35 10.95 -2.38
C VAL A 111 -1.85 10.80 -2.33
N LEU A 112 -2.57 11.84 -1.92
CA LEU A 112 -4.04 11.89 -1.86
C LEU A 112 -4.53 13.11 -2.64
N GLY A 113 -5.24 12.89 -3.75
CA GLY A 113 -5.72 14.00 -4.60
C GLY A 113 -4.60 14.95 -5.04
N GLY A 114 -3.39 14.43 -5.29
CA GLY A 114 -2.20 15.22 -5.66
C GLY A 114 -1.39 15.76 -4.48
N THR A 115 -1.91 15.71 -3.25
CA THR A 115 -1.18 16.15 -2.06
C THR A 115 -0.23 15.08 -1.58
N SER A 116 1.07 15.37 -1.57
CA SER A 116 2.11 14.42 -1.16
C SER A 116 2.42 14.53 0.35
N THR A 117 2.49 13.39 1.03
CA THR A 117 2.97 13.25 2.42
C THR A 117 4.11 12.24 2.45
N LEU A 118 5.28 12.63 2.95
CA LEU A 118 6.40 11.71 3.17
C LEU A 118 6.08 10.81 4.38
N LEU A 119 6.08 9.50 4.19
CA LEU A 119 5.86 8.52 5.27
C LEU A 119 7.19 8.00 5.84
N GLY A 120 8.24 7.99 5.02
CA GLY A 120 9.57 7.58 5.45
C GLY A 120 10.62 7.78 4.37
N SER A 121 11.89 7.74 4.77
CA SER A 121 13.04 7.86 3.88
C SER A 121 14.23 7.07 4.41
N ALA A 122 15.05 6.55 3.51
CA ALA A 122 16.29 5.87 3.84
C ALA A 122 17.42 6.39 2.94
N PRO A 123 18.64 6.59 3.49
CA PRO A 123 19.78 7.00 2.69
C PRO A 123 20.10 5.92 1.64
N TYR A 124 20.38 6.36 0.41
CA TYR A 124 20.86 5.49 -0.64
C TYR A 124 21.75 6.29 -1.59
N SER A 125 22.94 5.76 -1.85
CA SER A 125 23.94 6.37 -2.73
C SER A 125 23.85 5.73 -4.11
N ALA A 126 23.24 6.43 -5.05
CA ALA A 126 23.14 5.99 -6.43
C ALA A 126 24.54 5.86 -7.05
N VAL A 127 24.78 4.76 -7.76
CA VAL A 127 26.03 4.51 -8.50
C VAL A 127 25.71 4.45 -9.98
N ALA A 128 26.36 5.29 -10.78
CA ALA A 128 26.15 5.30 -12.23
C ALA A 128 26.55 3.95 -12.85
N GLY A 129 25.75 3.48 -13.79
CA GLY A 129 25.88 2.17 -14.44
C GLY A 129 25.34 0.99 -13.63
N ALA A 130 24.89 1.20 -12.39
CA ALA A 130 24.33 0.14 -11.56
C ALA A 130 22.84 -0.09 -11.81
N MET A 131 22.39 -1.30 -11.47
CA MET A 131 20.98 -1.64 -11.31
C MET A 131 20.58 -1.49 -9.85
N LEU A 132 19.36 -1.02 -9.63
CA LEU A 132 18.68 -0.98 -8.35
C LEU A 132 17.35 -1.70 -8.48
N ARG A 133 17.11 -2.73 -7.67
CA ARG A 133 15.77 -3.29 -7.53
C ARG A 133 15.04 -2.60 -6.40
N LEU A 134 13.93 -1.94 -6.70
CA LEU A 134 13.09 -1.25 -5.72
C LEU A 134 11.72 -1.93 -5.63
N ARG A 135 11.38 -2.44 -4.45
CA ARG A 135 10.09 -3.09 -4.19
C ARG A 135 9.29 -2.34 -3.14
N LEU A 136 8.00 -2.16 -3.40
CA LEU A 136 7.01 -1.64 -2.45
C LEU A 136 5.96 -2.70 -2.18
N ASP A 137 5.90 -3.15 -0.92
CA ASP A 137 4.92 -4.11 -0.43
C ASP A 137 3.82 -3.35 0.33
N ALA A 138 2.57 -3.55 -0.07
CA ALA A 138 1.38 -3.10 0.65
C ALA A 138 0.64 -4.31 1.23
N SER A 139 0.40 -4.32 2.55
CA SER A 139 -0.36 -5.36 3.22
C SER A 139 -1.18 -4.75 4.37
N GLY A 140 -2.51 -4.75 4.23
CA GLY A 140 -3.40 -4.03 5.12
C GLY A 140 -3.03 -2.54 5.19
N SER A 141 -2.61 -2.08 6.37
CA SER A 141 -2.09 -0.72 6.58
C SER A 141 -0.56 -0.62 6.56
N ALA A 142 0.15 -1.75 6.47
CA ALA A 142 1.60 -1.78 6.46
C ALA A 142 2.14 -1.54 5.04
N LEU A 143 3.13 -0.66 4.95
CA LEU A 143 3.87 -0.31 3.74
C LEU A 143 5.34 -0.55 4.00
N ASN A 144 5.95 -1.42 3.22
CA ASN A 144 7.36 -1.78 3.35
C ASN A 144 8.09 -1.55 2.03
N VAL A 145 9.24 -0.88 2.09
CA VAL A 145 10.10 -0.64 0.93
C VAL A 145 11.37 -1.46 1.07
N TYR A 146 11.73 -2.19 0.02
CA TYR A 146 12.92 -3.02 -0.05
C TYR A 146 13.82 -2.57 -1.20
N VAL A 147 15.11 -2.77 -1.01
CA VAL A 147 16.17 -2.47 -1.98
C VAL A 147 16.98 -3.74 -2.19
N ASP A 148 17.23 -4.10 -3.44
CA ASP A 148 18.09 -5.22 -3.86
C ASP A 148 17.76 -6.54 -3.16
N ASP A 149 16.45 -6.82 -3.02
CA ASP A 149 15.89 -8.03 -2.39
C ASP A 149 16.38 -8.27 -0.95
N ALA A 150 16.78 -7.20 -0.25
CA ALA A 150 17.17 -7.29 1.16
C ALA A 150 16.04 -7.94 2.01
N PRO A 151 16.39 -8.78 3.01
CA PRO A 151 15.40 -9.47 3.85
C PRO A 151 14.65 -8.52 4.79
N THR A 152 15.20 -7.34 5.04
CA THR A 152 14.62 -6.32 5.91
C THR A 152 14.26 -5.09 5.09
N PRO A 153 13.07 -4.51 5.30
CA PRO A 153 12.71 -3.28 4.62
C PRO A 153 13.63 -2.14 5.04
N VAL A 154 14.02 -1.30 4.08
CA VAL A 154 14.75 -0.06 4.34
C VAL A 154 13.84 1.04 4.89
N ILE A 155 12.53 0.94 4.61
CA ILE A 155 11.49 1.81 5.16
C ILE A 155 10.28 0.93 5.52
N SER A 156 9.78 1.09 6.74
CA SER A 156 8.48 0.53 7.19
C SER A 156 7.59 1.64 7.72
N ALA A 157 6.36 1.71 7.24
CA ALA A 157 5.37 2.68 7.67
C ALA A 157 3.99 2.04 7.83
N ILE A 158 3.15 2.65 8.66
CA ILE A 158 1.73 2.30 8.79
C ILE A 158 0.90 3.49 8.31
N ASP A 159 0.05 3.28 7.31
CA ASP A 159 -0.88 4.29 6.79
C ASP A 159 -2.20 3.64 6.35
N THR A 160 -3.33 4.26 6.69
CA THR A 160 -4.68 3.74 6.43
C THR A 160 -5.47 4.57 5.43
N ALA A 161 -4.87 5.61 4.84
CA ALA A 161 -5.60 6.60 4.06
C ALA A 161 -6.05 6.09 2.68
N ILE A 162 -5.39 5.07 2.14
CA ILE A 162 -5.77 4.41 0.88
C ILE A 162 -5.99 2.91 1.18
N PRO A 163 -7.19 2.53 1.65
CA PRO A 163 -7.50 1.14 1.99
C PRO A 163 -7.83 0.28 0.76
N ASP A 164 -8.31 0.92 -0.32
CA ASP A 164 -8.82 0.23 -1.49
C ASP A 164 -7.70 -0.36 -2.36
N ALA A 165 -8.03 -1.45 -3.05
CA ALA A 165 -7.22 -1.93 -4.16
C ALA A 165 -7.14 -0.85 -5.26
N GLY A 166 -6.12 -0.97 -6.11
CA GLY A 166 -5.95 -0.07 -7.24
C GLY A 166 -5.09 -0.69 -8.31
N TYR A 167 -4.44 0.17 -9.08
CA TYR A 167 -3.52 -0.24 -10.12
C TYR A 167 -2.09 -0.18 -9.63
N VAL A 168 -1.22 -0.90 -10.34
CA VAL A 168 0.23 -0.68 -10.26
C VAL A 168 0.57 0.47 -11.21
N GLY A 169 1.53 1.29 -10.81
CA GLY A 169 1.96 2.42 -11.63
C GLY A 169 3.44 2.71 -11.55
N ILE A 170 3.87 3.61 -12.43
CA ILE A 170 5.22 4.17 -12.44
C ILE A 170 5.12 5.68 -12.37
N ARG A 171 6.10 6.29 -11.71
CA ARG A 171 6.15 7.73 -11.54
C ARG A 171 7.55 8.25 -11.75
N SER A 172 7.64 9.36 -12.47
CA SER A 172 8.84 10.19 -12.53
C SER A 172 8.57 11.58 -11.96
N ILE A 173 9.58 12.19 -11.36
CA ILE A 173 9.60 13.59 -10.95
C ILE A 173 10.80 14.27 -11.57
N ASN A 174 10.50 15.39 -12.23
CA ASN A 174 11.40 16.09 -13.15
C ASN A 174 11.78 15.20 -14.35
N ALA A 175 12.51 15.74 -15.31
CA ALA A 175 13.03 14.93 -16.40
C ALA A 175 14.03 13.91 -15.83
N ALA A 176 13.74 12.62 -15.96
CA ALA A 176 14.55 11.54 -15.41
C ALA A 176 15.14 10.67 -16.53
N SER A 177 16.08 11.24 -17.28
CA SER A 177 16.92 10.45 -18.19
C SER A 177 18.05 9.72 -17.46
N GLN A 178 18.25 10.04 -16.18
CA GLN A 178 19.26 9.48 -15.30
C GLN A 178 18.80 8.17 -14.64
N LEU A 179 17.50 7.94 -14.53
CA LEU A 179 16.89 6.74 -13.96
C LEU A 179 15.95 6.16 -15.00
N LEU A 180 16.28 4.97 -15.50
CA LEU A 180 15.51 4.27 -16.52
C LEU A 180 14.86 3.04 -15.91
N ILE A 181 13.60 2.77 -16.22
CA ILE A 181 12.94 1.54 -15.74
C ILE A 181 13.17 0.45 -16.79
N GLU A 182 13.75 -0.67 -16.37
CA GLU A 182 13.94 -1.85 -17.23
C GLU A 182 12.77 -2.81 -17.13
N SER A 183 12.27 -3.06 -15.91
CA SER A 183 11.15 -3.96 -15.71
C SER A 183 10.22 -3.45 -14.62
N LEU A 184 8.97 -3.90 -14.68
CA LEU A 184 8.03 -3.80 -13.58
C LEU A 184 7.31 -5.13 -13.41
N THR A 185 7.26 -5.62 -12.18
CA THR A 185 6.49 -6.82 -11.81
C THR A 185 5.61 -6.53 -10.62
N ALA A 186 4.49 -7.24 -10.50
CA ALA A 186 3.65 -7.17 -9.32
C ALA A 186 3.07 -8.53 -8.94
N THR A 187 3.15 -8.86 -7.66
CA THR A 187 2.63 -10.11 -7.10
C THR A 187 1.59 -9.81 -6.04
N SER A 188 0.44 -10.46 -6.12
CA SER A 188 -0.59 -10.39 -5.06
C SER A 188 -0.37 -11.49 -4.04
N GLU A 189 -0.58 -11.15 -2.78
CA GLU A 189 -0.66 -12.12 -1.70
C GLU A 189 -2.13 -12.52 -1.55
N SER A 190 -2.48 -13.74 -1.99
CA SER A 190 -3.76 -14.31 -1.58
C SER A 190 -3.54 -15.12 -0.32
N ALA A 191 -4.37 -14.89 0.70
CA ALA A 191 -4.61 -15.92 1.69
C ALA A 191 -4.96 -17.20 0.92
N ALA A 192 -4.28 -18.31 1.24
CA ALA A 192 -4.64 -19.61 0.65
C ALA A 192 -6.14 -19.77 0.90
N GLY A 193 -6.91 -19.92 -0.18
CA GLY A 193 -8.36 -19.82 -0.13
C GLY A 193 -8.88 -20.60 1.07
N VAL A 194 -9.72 -19.97 1.90
CA VAL A 194 -10.62 -20.75 2.73
C VAL A 194 -11.43 -21.54 1.72
N VAL A 195 -11.06 -22.80 1.53
CA VAL A 195 -11.90 -23.75 0.86
C VAL A 195 -13.11 -23.86 1.78
N THR A 196 -14.13 -23.03 1.54
CA THR A 196 -15.48 -23.39 1.94
C THR A 196 -15.78 -24.59 1.06
N ASN A 197 -15.35 -25.78 1.49
CA ASN A 197 -15.89 -27.02 0.98
C ASN A 197 -17.37 -26.89 1.27
N GLY A 198 -18.12 -26.45 0.26
CA GLY A 198 -19.55 -26.58 0.25
C GLY A 198 -19.80 -28.06 0.37
N PHE A 199 -20.00 -28.54 1.59
CA PHE A 199 -20.73 -29.76 1.82
C PHE A 199 -22.13 -29.46 1.30
N ALA A 200 -22.33 -29.71 0.01
CA ALA A 200 -23.66 -29.83 -0.56
C ALA A 200 -24.33 -30.96 0.24
N ALA A 201 -25.28 -30.60 1.10
CA ALA A 201 -26.11 -31.59 1.76
C ALA A 201 -26.81 -32.40 0.66
N PRO A 202 -26.64 -33.73 0.60
CA PRO A 202 -27.49 -34.53 -0.24
C PRO A 202 -28.89 -34.43 0.38
N ASN A 203 -29.85 -33.95 -0.40
CA ASN A 203 -31.29 -33.88 -0.10
C ASN A 203 -31.77 -32.57 0.57
N GLY A 204 -31.75 -31.47 -0.20
CA GLY A 204 -32.85 -30.49 -0.22
C GLY A 204 -33.27 -29.79 1.09
N ALA A 205 -32.40 -29.66 2.09
CA ALA A 205 -32.68 -28.89 3.30
C ALA A 205 -32.02 -27.50 3.24
N ALA A 206 -32.76 -26.48 3.69
CA ALA A 206 -32.46 -25.05 3.60
C ALA A 206 -31.09 -24.62 4.17
N SER A 207 -30.61 -23.48 3.68
CA SER A 207 -29.44 -22.74 4.18
C SER A 207 -29.46 -22.59 5.70
N VAL A 208 -28.47 -23.14 6.40
CA VAL A 208 -28.23 -22.82 7.81
C VAL A 208 -27.43 -21.52 7.87
N GLY A 209 -28.11 -20.46 8.29
CA GLY A 209 -27.52 -19.18 8.62
C GLY A 209 -26.45 -19.32 9.71
N GLN A 210 -25.40 -18.53 9.53
CA GLN A 210 -24.56 -17.92 10.55
C GLN A 210 -24.93 -18.26 12.01
N VAL A 211 -24.26 -19.26 12.59
CA VAL A 211 -24.04 -19.35 14.04
C VAL A 211 -22.87 -18.39 14.31
N GLY A 212 -22.97 -17.34 15.12
CA GLY A 212 -23.79 -17.11 16.29
C GLY A 212 -22.81 -16.62 17.35
N ALA A 213 -22.77 -15.30 17.55
CA ALA A 213 -21.99 -14.68 18.62
C ALA A 213 -22.43 -15.25 19.99
N PRO A 214 -21.53 -15.46 20.96
CA PRO A 214 -21.94 -15.90 22.28
C PRO A 214 -22.49 -14.71 23.07
N ALA A 215 -23.80 -14.67 23.27
CA ALA A 215 -24.43 -13.92 24.35
C ALA A 215 -25.46 -14.84 25.01
N ALA A 216 -25.10 -15.42 26.14
CA ALA A 216 -26.05 -16.06 27.05
C ALA A 216 -26.03 -15.31 28.38
N SER A 217 -26.98 -14.38 28.49
CA SER A 217 -27.45 -13.77 29.73
C SER A 217 -28.11 -14.82 30.62
N GLY A 218 -27.78 -14.78 31.92
CA GLY A 218 -28.37 -15.65 32.92
C GLY A 218 -29.88 -15.40 33.12
N SER A 219 -30.59 -16.49 33.39
CA SER A 219 -31.94 -16.47 33.96
C SER A 219 -31.95 -17.45 35.13
N ALA A 220 -32.05 -16.91 36.34
CA ALA A 220 -32.23 -17.67 37.57
C ALA A 220 -33.65 -17.42 38.10
N ALA A 221 -34.37 -18.51 38.37
CA ALA A 221 -35.57 -18.58 39.21
C ALA A 221 -35.64 -20.03 39.73
N ALA A 222 -36.00 -20.36 40.96
CA ALA A 222 -36.16 -19.65 42.23
C ALA A 222 -36.00 -20.71 43.36
N SER A 223 -35.89 -20.23 44.61
CA SER A 223 -35.50 -20.90 45.87
C SER A 223 -36.45 -22.00 46.41
N PRO A 224 -36.21 -22.61 47.60
CA PRO A 224 -36.59 -21.93 48.86
C PRO A 224 -35.76 -22.25 50.16
N GLU A 225 -35.98 -21.34 51.13
CA GLU A 225 -35.87 -21.39 52.61
C GLU A 225 -34.53 -21.42 53.37
N GLY A 226 -34.40 -20.54 54.39
CA GLY A 226 -33.46 -20.71 55.51
C GLY A 226 -33.01 -19.45 56.26
N VAL A 227 -33.89 -18.88 57.09
CA VAL A 227 -33.67 -18.11 58.36
C VAL A 227 -32.40 -17.26 58.60
N GLY A 228 -32.61 -16.00 59.02
CA GLY A 228 -31.63 -15.27 59.84
C GLY A 228 -31.77 -13.74 59.83
N ALA A 229 -32.39 -13.20 60.88
CA ALA A 229 -32.68 -11.78 61.10
C ALA A 229 -31.42 -10.92 61.42
N ALA A 230 -31.46 -9.61 61.09
CA ALA A 230 -31.32 -8.48 62.03
C ALA A 230 -31.07 -7.15 61.28
N ALA A 231 -31.47 -6.06 61.92
CA ALA A 231 -31.80 -4.76 61.36
C ALA A 231 -30.68 -3.67 61.46
N SER A 232 -31.09 -2.45 61.08
CA SER A 232 -30.48 -1.10 61.21
C SER A 232 -29.68 -0.61 59.99
N ALA A 233 -30.10 0.42 59.21
CA ALA A 233 -30.50 1.81 59.48
C ALA A 233 -29.33 2.74 59.86
N GLY A 234 -29.08 3.77 59.03
CA GLY A 234 -28.17 4.89 59.31
C GLY A 234 -27.34 5.27 58.09
N MET A 235 -27.84 6.10 57.17
CA MET A 235 -27.79 7.57 57.19
C MET A 235 -26.38 8.15 56.92
N ALA A 236 -26.20 8.63 55.69
CA ALA A 236 -25.08 9.44 55.25
C ALA A 236 -25.15 10.85 55.86
N THR A 237 -24.00 11.43 56.25
CA THR A 237 -23.75 12.88 56.15
C THR A 237 -22.23 13.22 56.15
N THR A 238 -21.86 14.03 55.16
CA THR A 238 -20.97 15.22 55.19
C THR A 238 -19.48 15.13 55.59
N SER A 239 -18.60 15.63 54.71
CA SER A 239 -17.79 16.87 54.87
C SER A 239 -16.74 16.91 53.73
N ALA A 240 -16.77 17.87 52.80
CA ALA A 240 -16.31 19.27 52.88
C ALA A 240 -14.78 19.43 52.96
N GLY A 241 -14.18 20.11 51.98
CA GLY A 241 -12.75 20.48 52.04
C GLY A 241 -12.16 21.08 50.77
N ALA A 242 -12.73 22.19 50.25
CA ALA A 242 -12.03 23.07 49.32
C ALA A 242 -11.04 23.97 50.09
N ARG A 243 -9.82 24.15 49.59
CA ARG A 243 -8.92 25.24 49.97
C ARG A 243 -8.25 25.85 48.73
N ALA A 244 -8.19 27.17 48.74
CA ALA A 244 -7.78 28.05 47.67
C ALA A 244 -6.39 28.69 47.92
N ALA A 245 -5.80 29.17 46.82
CA ALA A 245 -5.01 30.41 46.62
C ALA A 245 -3.64 30.64 47.28
N ALA A 246 -2.64 30.98 46.43
CA ALA A 246 -1.76 32.19 46.45
C ALA A 246 -0.69 32.00 45.34
N ALA A 247 -0.56 32.81 44.28
CA ALA A 247 -0.09 34.20 44.22
C ALA A 247 1.30 34.41 44.85
N GLY A 248 2.31 34.54 43.97
CA GLY A 248 3.71 34.84 44.23
C GLY A 248 4.48 34.79 42.93
#